data_AF-H6VZP7-F1
#
_entry.id   AF-H6VZP7-F1
#
_cell.length_a   1.000
_cell.length_b   1.000
_cell.length_c   1.000
_cell.angle_alpha   90.00
_cell.angle_beta   90.00
_cell.angle_gamma   90.00
#
_symmetry.space_group_name_H-M   'P 1'
#
loop_
_entity.id
_entity.type
_entity.pdbx_description
1 polymer ?
#
loop_
_entity_poly.entity_id
_entity_poly.type
_entity_poly.pdbx_seq_one_letter_code
_entity_poly.pdbx_strand_id
1 'polypeptide(L)'
;MSHLNNLKSVMISLAAEHKLPEIYQDDITTDVESLDRFDGLRLVWLLRSCGSVLVPAEVGVNPIYITHWLWSNHGQQVVPFSVDTRTGLIEKIDFEQAEKLIMQMPCNLSSLQNKEYLVDQVNRVLQRGCEMRIWGIFESPSSVESVGGWKEWQSYFSSTGNRLMADFVGKAIRFTNPR
;
A
#
# COMPACT_ATOMS: atom_id res chain seq x y z
N MET A 1 -22.87 13.25 4.94
CA MET A 1 -21.46 13.69 5.15
C MET A 1 -20.57 12.56 4.67
N SER A 2 -19.57 12.85 3.84
CA SER A 2 -18.64 11.82 3.34
C SER A 2 -17.91 11.18 4.52
N HIS A 3 -17.83 9.84 4.54
CA HIS A 3 -17.07 9.07 5.52
C HIS A 3 -15.61 9.55 5.61
N LEU A 4 -15.05 10.09 4.53
CA LEU A 4 -13.69 10.63 4.47
C LEU A 4 -13.49 11.83 5.39
N ASN A 5 -14.44 12.77 5.47
CA ASN A 5 -14.28 13.93 6.36
C ASN A 5 -14.26 13.52 7.83
N ASN A 6 -15.03 12.49 8.19
CA ASN A 6 -14.98 11.92 9.52
C ASN A 6 -13.63 11.27 9.79
N LEU A 7 -13.13 10.44 8.86
CA LEU A 7 -11.81 9.80 8.98
C LEU A 7 -10.69 10.83 9.17
N LYS A 8 -10.69 11.91 8.37
CA LYS A 8 -9.74 13.02 8.49
C LYS A 8 -9.70 13.58 9.91
N SER A 9 -10.87 13.88 10.48
CA SER A 9 -10.99 14.40 11.85
C SER A 9 -10.53 13.39 12.91
N VAL A 10 -10.86 12.11 12.74
CA VAL A 10 -10.48 11.05 13.69
C VAL A 10 -8.98 10.80 13.66
N MET A 11 -8.33 10.78 12.49
CA MET A 11 -6.88 10.66 12.37
C MET A 11 -6.15 11.78 13.12
N ILE A 12 -6.57 13.03 12.93
CA ILE A 12 -6.00 14.19 13.65
C ILE A 12 -6.18 14.03 15.17
N SER A 13 -7.36 13.57 15.60
CA SER A 13 -7.65 13.37 17.03
C SER A 13 -6.78 12.27 17.63
N LEU A 14 -6.61 11.15 16.93
CA LEU A 14 -5.75 10.03 17.36
C LEU A 14 -4.27 10.44 17.41
N ALA A 15 -3.81 11.22 16.43
CA ALA A 15 -2.47 11.79 16.42
C ALA A 15 -2.21 12.64 17.67
N ALA A 16 -3.15 13.53 18.00
CA ALA A 16 -3.10 14.37 19.19
C ALA A 16 -3.17 13.57 20.50
N GLU A 17 -4.04 12.56 20.58
CA GLU A 17 -4.19 11.66 21.74
C GLU A 17 -2.88 10.93 22.04
N HIS A 18 -2.24 10.40 21.00
CA HIS A 18 -0.96 9.72 21.12
C HIS A 18 0.23 10.65 21.28
N LYS A 19 0.06 11.97 21.03
CA LYS A 19 1.12 12.98 20.97
C LYS A 19 2.19 12.64 19.93
N LEU A 20 1.75 12.13 18.78
CA LEU A 20 2.61 11.72 17.68
C LEU A 20 2.13 12.33 16.36
N PRO A 21 3.02 12.55 15.39
CA PRO A 21 4.47 12.39 15.51
C PRO A 21 5.09 13.56 16.28
N GLU A 22 6.23 13.34 16.93
CA GLU A 22 6.92 14.37 17.71
C GLU A 22 7.71 15.31 16.80
N ILE A 23 8.32 14.76 15.75
CA ILE A 23 9.28 15.47 14.88
C ILE A 23 8.60 15.99 13.61
N TYR A 24 8.03 15.10 12.79
CA TYR A 24 7.48 15.43 11.47
C TYR A 24 5.96 15.54 11.51
N GLN A 25 5.44 16.54 12.23
CA GLN A 25 4.00 16.77 12.44
C GLN A 25 3.21 16.98 11.14
N ASP A 26 3.85 17.55 10.13
CA ASP A 26 3.23 17.80 8.81
C ASP A 26 2.92 16.51 8.03
N ASP A 27 3.50 15.36 8.41
CA ASP A 27 3.18 14.07 7.81
C ASP A 27 1.70 13.72 8.00
N ILE A 28 1.08 14.18 9.11
CA ILE A 28 -0.35 13.96 9.37
C ILE A 28 -1.21 14.69 8.35
N THR A 29 -0.86 15.92 7.99
CA THR A 29 -1.56 16.67 6.94
C THR A 29 -1.47 15.92 5.62
N THR A 30 -0.28 15.42 5.27
CA THR A 30 -0.05 14.65 4.04
C THR A 30 -0.87 13.35 4.03
N ASP A 31 -0.90 12.61 5.14
CA ASP A 31 -1.68 11.39 5.28
C ASP A 31 -3.19 11.67 5.13
N VAL A 32 -3.70 12.70 5.81
CA VAL A 32 -5.11 13.12 5.79
C VAL A 32 -5.54 13.55 4.39
N GLU A 33 -4.72 14.30 3.65
CA GLU A 33 -4.98 14.67 2.26
C GLU A 33 -4.98 13.46 1.32
N SER A 34 -4.14 12.46 1.60
CA SER A 34 -4.05 11.26 0.78
C SER A 34 -5.29 10.35 0.86
N LEU A 35 -6.16 10.53 1.87
CA LEU A 35 -7.41 9.79 2.00
C LEU A 35 -8.32 9.95 0.77
N ASP A 36 -8.34 11.13 0.14
CA ASP A 36 -9.16 11.36 -1.06
C ASP A 36 -8.66 10.54 -2.24
N ARG A 37 -7.34 10.35 -2.35
CA ARG A 37 -6.70 9.51 -3.38
C ARG A 37 -6.97 8.02 -3.14
N PHE A 38 -7.17 7.62 -1.89
CA PHE A 38 -7.36 6.22 -1.50
C PHE A 38 -8.81 5.90 -1.11
N ASP A 39 -9.76 6.64 -1.65
CA ASP A 39 -11.18 6.34 -1.45
C ASP A 39 -11.54 4.93 -1.94
N GLY A 40 -12.42 4.25 -1.20
CA GLY A 40 -12.83 2.87 -1.47
C GLY A 40 -11.80 1.77 -1.10
N LEU A 41 -10.76 2.08 -0.32
CA LEU A 41 -9.69 1.16 0.06
C LEU A 41 -9.56 0.96 1.58
N ARG A 42 -8.89 -0.13 1.95
CA ARG A 42 -8.35 -0.31 3.30
C ARG A 42 -6.89 0.13 3.29
N LEU A 43 -6.47 0.84 4.32
CA LEU A 43 -5.14 1.41 4.47
C LEU A 43 -4.52 0.91 5.78
N VAL A 44 -3.19 0.84 5.80
CA VAL A 44 -2.41 0.74 7.04
C VAL A 44 -1.81 2.11 7.30
N TRP A 45 -2.06 2.62 8.50
CA TRP A 45 -1.48 3.87 8.99
C TRP A 45 -0.52 3.56 10.13
N LEU A 46 0.74 3.96 9.99
CA LEU A 46 1.70 3.91 11.10
C LEU A 46 1.94 5.32 11.61
N LEU A 47 1.56 5.54 12.86
CA LEU A 47 1.88 6.75 13.59
C LEU A 47 3.14 6.51 14.43
N ARG A 48 4.19 7.31 14.23
CA ARG A 48 5.53 7.06 14.81
C ARG A 48 6.10 8.30 15.47
N SER A 49 7.09 8.16 16.34
CA SER A 49 7.80 9.32 16.92
C SER A 49 8.41 10.23 15.85
N CYS A 50 9.06 9.65 14.83
CA CYS A 50 9.67 10.41 13.73
C CYS A 50 8.79 10.48 12.46
N GLY A 51 7.49 10.64 12.61
CA GLY A 51 6.58 10.90 11.48
C GLY A 51 5.47 9.89 11.35
N SER A 52 4.79 9.90 10.23
CA SER A 52 3.73 8.94 9.94
C SER A 52 3.81 8.42 8.51
N VAL A 53 3.05 7.37 8.22
CA VAL A 53 2.91 6.87 6.86
C VAL A 53 1.55 6.21 6.70
N LEU A 54 0.80 6.63 5.69
CA LEU A 54 -0.44 6.02 5.25
C LEU A 54 -0.28 5.36 3.89
N VAL A 55 -0.51 4.04 3.82
CA VAL A 55 -0.43 3.29 2.56
C VAL A 55 -1.64 2.39 2.35
N PRO A 56 -2.13 2.23 1.11
CA PRO A 56 -3.22 1.30 0.84
C PRO A 56 -2.76 -0.15 0.96
N ALA A 57 -3.54 -0.93 1.69
CA ALA A 57 -3.38 -2.37 1.81
C ALA A 57 -4.02 -3.07 0.62
N GLU A 58 -3.70 -4.35 0.41
CA GLU A 58 -4.38 -5.23 -0.55
C GLU A 58 -4.29 -4.75 -2.02
N VAL A 59 -3.33 -3.87 -2.35
CA VAL A 59 -3.13 -3.36 -3.73
C VAL A 59 -1.69 -3.52 -4.22
N GLY A 60 -0.81 -4.16 -3.44
CA GLY A 60 0.56 -4.45 -3.84
C GLY A 60 1.58 -3.32 -3.58
N VAL A 61 1.25 -2.36 -2.70
CA VAL A 61 2.24 -1.40 -2.18
C VAL A 61 3.47 -2.15 -1.65
N ASN A 62 4.66 -1.58 -1.81
CA ASN A 62 5.88 -2.18 -1.27
C ASN A 62 5.77 -2.37 0.25
N PRO A 63 5.81 -3.61 0.77
CA PRO A 63 5.64 -3.85 2.20
C PRO A 63 6.66 -3.13 3.11
N ILE A 64 7.80 -2.71 2.57
CA ILE A 64 8.85 -2.01 3.33
C ILE A 64 8.37 -0.72 4.00
N TYR A 65 7.34 -0.06 3.45
CA TYR A 65 6.72 1.12 4.07
C TYR A 65 6.17 0.85 5.48
N ILE A 66 5.88 -0.42 5.77
CA ILE A 66 5.30 -0.87 7.03
C ILE A 66 6.32 -1.73 7.77
N THR A 67 6.78 -2.82 7.16
CA THR A 67 7.57 -3.87 7.84
C THR A 67 8.91 -3.36 8.38
N HIS A 68 9.52 -2.37 7.72
CA HIS A 68 10.74 -1.74 8.22
C HIS A 68 10.54 -1.12 9.62
N TRP A 69 9.39 -0.51 9.88
CA TRP A 69 9.10 0.21 11.12
C TRP A 69 8.58 -0.69 12.23
N LEU A 70 7.92 -1.80 11.90
CA LEU A 70 7.36 -2.71 12.88
C LEU A 70 8.45 -3.51 13.64
N TRP A 71 9.46 -4.00 12.91
CA TRP A 71 10.33 -5.05 13.45
C TRP A 71 11.77 -4.63 13.71
N SER A 72 12.15 -3.44 13.25
CA SER A 72 13.50 -2.95 13.45
C SER A 72 13.62 -2.23 14.79
N ASN A 73 14.74 -2.41 15.47
CA ASN A 73 15.01 -1.76 16.75
C ASN A 73 15.46 -0.31 16.53
N HIS A 74 14.50 0.57 16.32
CA HIS A 74 14.73 1.99 16.01
C HIS A 74 14.60 2.91 17.23
N GLY A 75 14.21 2.37 18.39
CA GLY A 75 13.95 3.16 19.60
C GLY A 75 12.74 4.10 19.51
N GLN A 76 11.89 3.97 18.48
CA GLN A 76 10.73 4.83 18.26
C GLN A 76 9.45 4.19 18.79
N GLN A 77 8.53 5.03 19.26
CA GLN A 77 7.15 4.60 19.42
C GLN A 77 6.52 4.42 18.04
N VAL A 78 5.80 3.31 17.84
CA VAL A 78 5.05 3.00 16.62
C VAL A 78 3.67 2.50 17.01
N VAL A 79 2.63 3.14 16.48
CA VAL A 79 1.22 2.81 16.73
C VAL A 79 0.55 2.53 15.39
N PRO A 80 0.18 1.26 15.09
CA PRO A 80 -0.46 0.91 13.84
C PRO A 80 -1.98 1.04 13.93
N PHE A 81 -2.59 1.47 12.84
CA PHE A 81 -4.03 1.49 12.65
C PHE A 81 -4.41 0.88 11.30
N SER A 82 -5.56 0.20 11.28
CA SER A 82 -6.30 -0.09 10.05
C SER A 82 -7.29 1.05 9.81
N VAL A 83 -7.25 1.64 8.62
CA VAL A 83 -8.17 2.71 8.21
C VAL A 83 -8.99 2.19 7.04
N ASP A 84 -10.30 2.05 7.20
CA ASP A 84 -11.19 1.55 6.15
C ASP A 84 -12.03 2.69 5.57
N THR A 85 -11.64 3.20 4.40
CA THR A 85 -12.29 4.37 3.78
C THR A 85 -13.70 4.08 3.28
N ARG A 86 -14.05 2.80 3.10
CA ARG A 86 -15.39 2.35 2.68
C ARG A 86 -16.40 2.45 3.81
N THR A 87 -15.96 2.20 5.05
CA THR A 87 -16.84 2.16 6.23
C THR A 87 -16.69 3.39 7.13
N GLY A 88 -15.59 4.13 6.99
CA GLY A 88 -15.28 5.27 7.84
C GLY A 88 -14.74 4.88 9.22
N LEU A 89 -14.21 3.65 9.36
CA LEU A 89 -13.69 3.11 10.62
C LEU A 89 -12.17 3.19 10.69
N ILE A 90 -11.67 3.51 11.89
CA ILE A 90 -10.25 3.43 12.25
C ILE A 90 -10.14 2.53 13.47
N GLU A 91 -9.31 1.51 13.37
CA GLU A 91 -9.08 0.54 14.44
C GLU A 91 -7.59 0.45 14.72
N LYS A 92 -7.21 0.54 16.00
CA LYS A 92 -5.84 0.23 16.41
C LYS A 92 -5.62 -1.26 16.23
N ILE A 93 -4.54 -1.63 15.54
CA ILE A 93 -4.17 -3.02 15.26
C ILE A 93 -2.80 -3.34 15.84
N ASP A 94 -2.48 -4.63 15.95
CA ASP A 94 -1.14 -5.08 16.31
C ASP A 94 -0.21 -5.14 15.09
N PHE A 95 1.08 -5.43 15.35
CA PHE A 95 2.11 -5.45 14.30
C PHE A 95 1.89 -6.62 13.33
N GLU A 96 1.42 -7.77 13.81
CA GLU A 96 1.16 -8.94 12.97
C GLU A 96 0.00 -8.67 12.00
N GLN A 97 -1.05 -7.99 12.46
CA GLN A 97 -2.18 -7.57 11.64
C GLN A 97 -1.77 -6.53 10.60
N ALA A 98 -0.96 -5.53 10.98
CA ALA A 98 -0.43 -4.54 10.04
C ALA A 98 0.43 -5.19 8.95
N GLU A 99 1.32 -6.12 9.33
CA GLU A 99 2.13 -6.89 8.39
C GLU A 99 1.26 -7.76 7.47
N LYS A 100 0.26 -8.47 8.03
CA LYS A 100 -0.64 -9.30 7.24
C LYS A 100 -1.40 -8.50 6.17
N LEU A 101 -1.89 -7.31 6.52
CA LEU A 101 -2.62 -6.44 5.61
C LEU A 101 -1.74 -5.95 4.45
N ILE A 102 -0.51 -5.50 4.73
CA ILE A 102 0.38 -4.97 3.69
C ILE A 102 0.98 -6.08 2.81
N MET A 103 1.16 -7.29 3.36
CA MET A 103 1.69 -8.45 2.63
C MET A 103 0.64 -9.13 1.74
N GLN A 104 -0.61 -8.67 1.75
CA GLN A 104 -1.67 -9.26 0.96
C GLN A 104 -1.52 -8.93 -0.53
N MET A 105 -1.53 -9.97 -1.36
CA MET A 105 -1.50 -9.83 -2.83
C MET A 105 -2.75 -9.08 -3.33
N PRO A 106 -2.63 -8.28 -4.41
CA PRO A 106 -3.74 -7.47 -4.93
C PRO A 106 -4.93 -8.32 -5.42
N CYS A 107 -4.64 -9.48 -6.00
CA CYS A 107 -5.64 -10.49 -6.32
C CYS A 107 -5.00 -11.88 -6.40
N ASN A 108 -5.83 -12.91 -6.38
CA ASN A 108 -5.38 -14.28 -6.56
C ASN A 108 -5.32 -14.63 -8.06
N LEU A 109 -4.14 -15.06 -8.51
CA LEU A 109 -3.91 -15.58 -9.86
C LEU A 109 -3.86 -17.10 -9.82
N SER A 110 -4.57 -17.74 -10.73
CA SER A 110 -4.65 -19.21 -10.86
C SER A 110 -4.36 -19.64 -12.29
N SER A 111 -3.69 -20.79 -12.44
CA SER A 111 -3.44 -21.42 -13.75
C SER A 111 -4.72 -21.94 -14.43
N LEU A 112 -5.83 -22.04 -13.70
CA LEU A 112 -7.14 -22.43 -14.25
C LEU A 112 -7.88 -21.25 -14.90
N GLN A 113 -7.42 -20.01 -14.68
CA GLN A 113 -8.01 -18.83 -15.30
C GLN A 113 -7.56 -18.73 -16.76
N ASN A 114 -8.44 -18.21 -17.61
CA ASN A 114 -8.09 -18.00 -19.01
C ASN A 114 -7.01 -16.90 -19.16
N LYS A 115 -6.20 -17.00 -20.23
CA LYS A 115 -5.06 -16.11 -20.45
C LYS A 115 -5.46 -14.63 -20.57
N GLU A 116 -6.54 -14.34 -21.27
CA GLU A 116 -7.02 -12.96 -21.48
C GLU A 116 -7.43 -12.30 -20.17
N TYR A 117 -8.10 -13.05 -19.29
CA TYR A 117 -8.48 -12.62 -17.95
C TYR A 117 -7.26 -12.37 -17.08
N LEU A 118 -6.25 -13.26 -17.09
CA LEU A 118 -5.00 -13.03 -16.38
C LEU A 118 -4.30 -11.75 -16.86
N VAL A 119 -4.28 -11.52 -18.17
CA VAL A 119 -3.70 -10.32 -18.77
C VAL A 119 -4.43 -9.06 -18.32
N ASP A 120 -5.75 -9.06 -18.42
CA ASP A 120 -6.61 -7.95 -17.98
C ASP A 120 -6.43 -7.65 -16.49
N GLN A 121 -6.44 -8.67 -15.62
CA GLN A 121 -6.26 -8.47 -14.18
C GLN A 121 -4.92 -7.85 -13.83
N VAL A 122 -3.82 -8.37 -14.38
CA VAL A 122 -2.47 -7.86 -14.08
C VAL A 122 -2.32 -6.43 -14.59
N ASN A 123 -2.77 -6.14 -15.81
CA ASN A 123 -2.68 -4.79 -16.36
C ASN A 123 -3.53 -3.80 -15.58
N ARG A 124 -4.74 -4.19 -15.12
CA ARG A 124 -5.55 -3.35 -14.23
C ARG A 124 -4.87 -3.05 -12.91
N VAL A 125 -4.21 -4.05 -12.30
CA VAL A 125 -3.45 -3.85 -11.06
C VAL A 125 -2.34 -2.83 -11.31
N LEU A 126 -1.49 -3.05 -12.33
CA LEU A 126 -0.38 -2.15 -12.67
C LEU A 126 -0.87 -0.73 -12.96
N GLN A 127 -1.90 -0.59 -13.79
CA GLN A 127 -2.50 0.71 -14.14
C GLN A 127 -3.00 1.44 -12.91
N ARG A 128 -3.78 0.76 -12.06
CA ARG A 128 -4.33 1.36 -10.84
C ARG A 128 -3.23 1.87 -9.91
N GLY A 129 -2.13 1.14 -9.77
CA GLY A 129 -1.05 1.62 -8.91
C GLY A 129 -0.22 2.76 -9.50
N CYS A 130 -0.16 2.91 -10.83
CA CYS A 130 0.38 4.11 -11.46
C CYS A 130 -0.52 5.32 -11.17
N GLU A 131 -1.84 5.17 -11.32
CA GLU A 131 -2.83 6.22 -11.01
C GLU A 131 -2.77 6.67 -9.54
N MET A 132 -2.62 5.71 -8.62
CA MET A 132 -2.47 5.98 -7.19
C MET A 132 -1.05 6.40 -6.79
N ARG A 133 -0.08 6.33 -7.71
CA ARG A 133 1.35 6.59 -7.49
C ARG A 133 1.99 5.77 -6.37
N ILE A 134 1.68 4.47 -6.30
CA ILE A 134 2.11 3.58 -5.21
C ILE A 134 3.30 2.65 -5.55
N TRP A 135 3.82 2.71 -6.77
CA TRP A 135 4.88 1.81 -7.23
C TRP A 135 6.29 2.24 -6.84
N GLY A 136 6.52 3.54 -6.75
CA GLY A 136 7.79 4.14 -6.35
C GLY A 136 7.79 4.64 -4.92
N ILE A 137 9.01 4.80 -4.39
CA ILE A 137 9.26 5.44 -3.08
C ILE A 137 9.49 6.94 -3.23
N PHE A 138 10.28 7.33 -4.23
CA PHE A 138 10.57 8.74 -4.53
C PHE A 138 9.85 9.18 -5.81
N GLU A 139 9.95 8.37 -6.86
CA GLU A 139 9.26 8.59 -8.13
C GLU A 139 8.49 7.34 -8.52
N SER A 140 7.16 7.48 -8.63
CA SER A 140 6.28 6.45 -9.16
C SER A 140 6.18 6.57 -10.69
N PRO A 141 6.26 5.45 -11.43
CA PRO A 141 5.86 5.39 -12.83
C PRO A 141 4.49 6.04 -13.06
N SER A 142 4.39 6.83 -14.12
CA SER A 142 3.16 7.56 -14.46
C SER A 142 2.17 6.73 -15.28
N SER A 143 2.63 5.68 -15.96
CA SER A 143 1.78 4.76 -16.73
C SER A 143 2.40 3.36 -16.82
N VAL A 144 1.64 2.38 -17.33
CA VAL A 144 2.15 1.01 -17.49
C VAL A 144 3.27 0.96 -18.54
N GLU A 145 3.13 1.74 -19.59
CA GLU A 145 4.03 1.80 -20.75
C GLU A 145 5.38 2.43 -20.42
N SER A 146 5.46 3.29 -19.39
CA SER A 146 6.72 3.95 -19.02
C SER A 146 7.78 2.97 -18.50
N VAL A 147 7.37 1.80 -18.02
CA VAL A 147 8.28 0.72 -17.58
C VAL A 147 8.48 -0.32 -18.69
N GLY A 148 7.42 -0.66 -19.42
CA GLY A 148 7.46 -1.62 -20.52
C GLY A 148 6.59 -2.86 -20.28
N GLY A 149 7.08 -4.03 -20.71
CA GLY A 149 6.36 -5.29 -20.59
C GLY A 149 6.43 -5.91 -19.18
N TRP A 150 5.80 -7.07 -19.01
CA TRP A 150 5.74 -7.74 -17.70
C TRP A 150 7.09 -8.18 -17.16
N LYS A 151 8.06 -8.48 -18.02
CA LYS A 151 9.43 -8.83 -17.58
C LYS A 151 10.15 -7.61 -17.01
N GLU A 152 9.94 -6.46 -17.62
CA GLU A 152 10.45 -5.16 -17.18
C GLU A 152 9.78 -4.77 -15.86
N TRP A 153 8.46 -4.92 -15.74
CA TRP A 153 7.73 -4.72 -14.49
C TRP A 153 8.19 -5.64 -13.36
N GLN A 154 8.37 -6.93 -13.63
CA GLN A 154 8.93 -7.87 -12.65
C GLN A 154 10.33 -7.43 -12.18
N SER A 155 11.16 -6.98 -13.12
CA SER A 155 12.52 -6.49 -12.84
C SER A 155 12.50 -5.21 -12.01
N TYR A 156 11.60 -4.28 -12.34
CA TYR A 156 11.36 -3.04 -11.59
C TYR A 156 10.97 -3.31 -10.14
N PHE A 157 9.99 -4.20 -9.91
CA PHE A 157 9.60 -4.55 -8.54
C PHE A 157 10.71 -5.27 -7.77
N SER A 158 11.50 -6.08 -8.46
CA SER A 158 12.66 -6.75 -7.84
C SER A 158 13.74 -5.74 -7.43
N SER A 159 14.05 -4.74 -8.26
CA SER A 159 15.08 -3.74 -7.98
C SER A 159 14.67 -2.73 -6.91
N THR A 160 13.38 -2.41 -6.81
CA THR A 160 12.81 -1.54 -5.78
C THR A 160 12.51 -2.27 -4.47
N GLY A 161 12.74 -3.58 -4.41
CA GLY A 161 12.52 -4.40 -3.22
C GLY A 161 11.05 -4.80 -2.97
N ASN A 162 10.13 -4.47 -3.88
CA ASN A 162 8.73 -4.91 -3.81
C ASN A 162 8.58 -6.37 -4.27
N ARG A 163 9.08 -7.31 -3.44
CA ARG A 163 9.04 -8.74 -3.74
C ARG A 163 7.62 -9.28 -3.94
N LEU A 164 6.64 -8.73 -3.22
CA LEU A 164 5.23 -9.10 -3.34
C LEU A 164 4.75 -8.96 -4.79
N MET A 165 5.03 -7.81 -5.42
CA MET A 165 4.64 -7.55 -6.80
C MET A 165 5.54 -8.25 -7.83
N ALA A 166 6.83 -8.42 -7.53
CA ALA A 166 7.71 -9.22 -8.38
C ALA A 166 7.21 -10.68 -8.50
N ASP A 167 6.76 -11.26 -7.39
CA ASP A 167 6.19 -12.61 -7.37
C ASP A 167 4.80 -12.67 -8.02
N PHE A 168 3.96 -11.65 -7.83
CA PHE A 168 2.66 -11.52 -8.50
C PHE A 168 2.79 -11.54 -10.02
N VAL A 169 3.63 -10.65 -10.57
CA VAL A 169 3.87 -10.57 -12.02
C VAL A 169 4.59 -11.83 -12.52
N GLY A 170 5.54 -12.36 -11.76
CA GLY A 170 6.23 -13.62 -12.08
C GLY A 170 5.26 -14.82 -12.18
N LYS A 171 4.25 -14.89 -11.32
CA LYS A 171 3.17 -15.90 -11.42
C LYS A 171 2.36 -15.72 -12.71
N ALA A 172 1.96 -14.50 -13.04
CA ALA A 172 1.23 -14.21 -14.27
C ALA A 172 2.00 -14.62 -15.54
N ILE A 173 3.28 -14.29 -15.62
CA ILE A 173 4.15 -14.68 -16.75
C ILE A 173 4.16 -16.20 -16.93
N ARG A 174 4.29 -16.96 -15.84
CA ARG A 174 4.27 -18.44 -15.88
C ARG A 174 2.93 -19.00 -16.35
N PHE A 175 1.80 -18.44 -15.90
CA PHE A 175 0.48 -18.95 -16.26
C PHE A 175 0.07 -18.60 -17.70
N THR A 176 0.56 -17.49 -18.24
CA THR A 176 0.27 -17.07 -19.62
C THR A 176 1.18 -17.68 -20.68
N ASN A 177 2.33 -18.22 -20.27
CA ASN A 177 3.29 -18.95 -21.11
C ASN A 177 3.63 -20.31 -20.47
N PRO A 178 2.66 -21.23 -20.35
CA PRO A 178 2.93 -22.57 -19.87
C PRO A 178 3.94 -23.25 -20.81
N ARG A 179 4.90 -23.96 -20.21
CA ARG A 179 5.88 -24.77 -20.96
C ARG A 179 5.21 -25.93 -21.67
#